data_AF-A0AAE6VQL7-F1
#
_entry.id   AF-A0AAE6VQL7-F1
#
_cell.length_a   1.000
_cell.length_b   1.000
_cell.length_c   1.000
_cell.angle_alpha   90.00
_cell.angle_beta   90.00
_cell.angle_gamma   90.00
#
_symmetry.space_group_name_H-M   'P 1'
#
loop_
_entity.id
_entity.type
_entity.pdbx_description
1 polymer ?
#
loop_
_entity_poly.entity_id
_entity_poly.type
_entity_poly.pdbx_seq_one_letter_code
_entity_poly.pdbx_strand_id
1 'polypeptide(L)'
;MHTSHGCGVLRLSLLATAIAAVLMPTVQAVEVDTGSEEWSVRFDNTGKFNYGVRTESADERMLATPNNNDGDYNFKDAGDTVTTRFDLLTELDVVNKGNTGFRISAASWYDYAYRDVGADENPFINGNSASSGIVGQPPVAGNRHLSDYADRYYHGPSGELLDAFVFHNMELGDESLLGVKIGQHNLYWGETLLSPVHALSYGQSGLDLAKLAASPGTEAKELFVPRNQVSASFTLNPEWTFAAQYFLDWNAARLPEAGTYYGSSDLVGFGAQSFLLGHTGGPGLAGPSGTLSNIRRGDDIEPGKHGDWGIMAKWSPEVLDATLGAFYRRTADILPQAVLDARGLSVRGATANPILNLRNSILTTSYSMAYGDDIDIFGLSLSKDVAGVSVGSDLNYRHKMPLSSIPALLSAPGPGGLAAGLGALPPRNADTGVITDDSDGYGATGDTLHWTLNGLMTIADTALFDGAALLGELYYSNLLSLDDHNKALYKGEDSYTGIDKPTRDNWGLAVNFTPIWYQVLPGVDMSMPLSVNWGLAGISPVQAGGAKDTGSYAVGLGATLYNQYFVDLKYVDSFGESAECNDGAEDGTTPNALDGAQRNTCYAGGYASFSGGGATTEDRGALYLTLKTTY
;
A
#
# COMPACT_ATOMS: atom_id res chain seq x y z
N MET A 1 -18.14 -54.71 5.82
CA MET A 1 -18.83 -54.44 4.54
C MET A 1 -18.55 -52.99 4.20
N HIS A 2 -17.83 -52.78 3.10
CA HIS A 2 -17.41 -51.48 2.57
C HIS A 2 -18.59 -50.64 2.09
N THR A 3 -18.50 -49.32 2.26
CA THR A 3 -18.69 -48.34 1.18
C THR A 3 -18.10 -46.99 1.56
N SER A 4 -16.99 -46.65 0.90
CA SER A 4 -16.42 -45.30 0.77
C SER A 4 -17.11 -44.56 -0.38
N HIS A 5 -17.56 -43.32 -0.18
CA HIS A 5 -18.02 -42.45 -1.28
C HIS A 5 -17.29 -41.09 -1.24
N GLY A 6 -16.32 -40.95 -2.14
CA GLY A 6 -16.29 -39.87 -3.12
C GLY A 6 -15.90 -38.46 -2.69
N CYS A 7 -14.69 -38.27 -2.15
CA CYS A 7 -14.02 -36.96 -2.14
C CYS A 7 -12.85 -37.02 -3.14
N GLY A 8 -12.98 -36.42 -4.32
CA GLY A 8 -11.89 -36.43 -5.31
C GLY A 8 -12.24 -35.92 -6.71
N VAL A 9 -13.51 -35.91 -7.11
CA VAL A 9 -13.88 -35.61 -8.52
C VAL A 9 -14.11 -34.11 -8.79
N LEU A 10 -14.43 -33.30 -7.76
CA LEU A 10 -14.74 -31.87 -7.91
C LEU A 10 -13.50 -30.94 -7.99
N ARG A 11 -12.34 -31.33 -7.44
CA ARG A 11 -11.10 -30.53 -7.53
C ARG A 11 -10.45 -30.62 -8.93
N LEU A 12 -10.56 -31.79 -9.58
CA LEU A 12 -10.06 -32.02 -10.94
C LEU A 12 -10.89 -31.30 -12.00
N SER A 13 -12.19 -31.09 -11.79
CA SER A 13 -13.05 -30.40 -12.76
C SER A 13 -12.78 -28.90 -12.82
N LEU A 14 -12.48 -28.21 -11.71
CA LEU A 14 -12.16 -26.77 -11.74
C LEU A 14 -10.81 -26.49 -12.41
N LEU A 15 -9.79 -27.31 -12.14
CA LEU A 15 -8.50 -27.23 -12.82
C LEU A 15 -8.65 -27.53 -14.32
N ALA A 16 -9.47 -28.53 -14.70
CA ALA A 16 -9.75 -28.85 -16.09
C ALA A 16 -10.55 -27.75 -16.81
N THR A 17 -11.48 -27.08 -16.12
CA THR A 17 -12.22 -25.94 -16.68
C THR A 17 -11.34 -24.68 -16.78
N ALA A 18 -10.41 -24.47 -15.85
CA ALA A 18 -9.40 -23.40 -15.94
C ALA A 18 -8.41 -23.64 -17.10
N ILE A 19 -7.95 -24.88 -17.27
CA ILE A 19 -7.15 -25.28 -18.45
C ILE A 19 -7.96 -25.13 -19.74
N ALA A 20 -9.26 -25.44 -19.73
CA ALA A 20 -10.13 -25.26 -20.89
C ALA A 20 -10.40 -23.77 -21.22
N ALA A 21 -10.39 -22.88 -20.22
CA ALA A 21 -10.48 -21.42 -20.43
C ALA A 21 -9.19 -20.86 -21.05
N VAL A 22 -8.02 -21.39 -20.66
CA VAL A 22 -6.71 -21.08 -21.28
C VAL A 22 -6.60 -21.67 -22.71
N LEU A 23 -7.34 -22.74 -23.00
CA LEU A 23 -7.39 -23.39 -24.32
C LEU A 23 -8.50 -22.86 -25.24
N MET A 24 -9.20 -21.77 -24.87
CA MET A 24 -10.08 -21.10 -25.83
C MET A 24 -9.26 -20.60 -27.02
N PRO A 25 -9.78 -20.72 -28.26
CA PRO A 25 -9.03 -20.33 -29.45
C PRO A 25 -8.59 -18.88 -29.34
N THR A 26 -7.33 -18.64 -29.70
CA THR A 26 -6.67 -17.34 -29.78
C THR A 26 -7.58 -16.35 -30.50
N VAL A 27 -8.27 -15.50 -29.74
CA VAL A 27 -8.36 -14.11 -30.16
C VAL A 27 -6.90 -13.64 -30.11
N GLN A 28 -6.43 -12.94 -31.13
CA GLN A 28 -5.12 -12.29 -31.17
C GLN A 28 -5.39 -10.79 -31.02
N ALA A 29 -4.41 -10.01 -30.55
CA ALA A 29 -4.52 -8.55 -30.46
C ALA A 29 -5.02 -8.03 -31.81
N VAL A 30 -6.24 -7.48 -31.82
CA VAL A 30 -6.90 -7.06 -33.05
C VAL A 30 -6.58 -5.59 -33.25
N GLU A 31 -5.60 -5.30 -34.12
CA GLU A 31 -5.63 -4.04 -34.84
C GLU A 31 -6.87 -4.08 -35.74
N VAL A 32 -7.86 -3.25 -35.40
CA VAL A 32 -9.12 -3.23 -36.14
C VAL A 32 -8.86 -2.51 -37.45
N ASP A 33 -8.86 -3.25 -38.56
CA ASP A 33 -8.78 -2.65 -39.89
C ASP A 33 -9.98 -1.72 -40.10
N THR A 34 -9.72 -0.41 -40.00
CA THR A 34 -10.73 0.64 -40.14
C THR A 34 -11.04 0.95 -41.59
N GLY A 35 -10.26 0.42 -42.55
CA GLY A 35 -10.29 0.83 -43.96
C GLY A 35 -9.88 2.29 -44.19
N SER A 36 -9.28 2.95 -43.20
CA SER A 36 -8.87 4.36 -43.25
C SER A 36 -7.40 4.53 -42.89
N GLU A 37 -6.66 5.28 -43.71
CA GLU A 37 -5.28 5.68 -43.39
C GLU A 37 -5.22 6.73 -42.26
N GLU A 38 -6.35 7.34 -41.90
CA GLU A 38 -6.43 8.37 -40.87
C GLU A 38 -6.71 7.80 -39.48
N TRP A 39 -7.29 6.60 -39.36
CA TRP A 39 -7.74 6.04 -38.09
C TRP A 39 -6.99 4.76 -37.74
N SER A 40 -6.29 4.77 -36.61
CA SER A 40 -5.72 3.58 -35.98
C SER A 40 -6.56 3.21 -34.76
N VAL A 41 -7.00 1.95 -34.70
CA VAL A 41 -7.79 1.42 -33.59
C VAL A 41 -7.13 0.14 -33.10
N ARG A 42 -6.72 0.14 -31.83
CA ARG A 42 -6.14 -1.02 -31.16
C ARG A 42 -7.06 -1.48 -30.04
N PHE A 43 -7.35 -2.77 -30.01
CA PHE A 43 -8.12 -3.41 -28.95
C PHE A 43 -7.37 -4.61 -28.43
N ASP A 44 -6.86 -4.49 -27.20
CA ASP A 44 -6.02 -5.50 -26.55
C ASP A 44 -6.72 -6.07 -25.31
N ASN A 45 -6.51 -7.36 -25.06
CA ASN A 45 -6.95 -8.06 -23.86
C ASN A 45 -5.79 -8.86 -23.27
N THR A 46 -5.57 -8.69 -21.97
CA THR A 46 -4.60 -9.50 -21.22
C THR A 46 -5.35 -10.32 -20.17
N GLY A 47 -5.31 -11.64 -20.34
CA GLY A 47 -5.87 -12.59 -19.38
C GLY A 47 -4.78 -13.12 -18.45
N LYS A 48 -5.07 -13.20 -17.15
CA LYS A 48 -4.16 -13.74 -16.15
C LYS A 48 -4.90 -14.66 -15.17
N PHE A 49 -4.25 -15.76 -14.81
CA PHE A 49 -4.68 -16.68 -13.77
C PHE A 49 -3.59 -16.80 -12.72
N ASN A 50 -3.95 -16.69 -11.44
CA ASN A 50 -3.06 -16.82 -10.30
C ASN A 50 -3.61 -17.88 -9.33
N TYR A 51 -2.77 -18.84 -8.97
CA TYR A 51 -3.02 -19.79 -7.90
C TYR A 51 -1.92 -19.69 -6.85
N GLY A 52 -2.28 -19.41 -5.60
CA GLY A 52 -1.31 -19.20 -4.52
C GLY A 52 -1.64 -20.05 -3.30
N VAL A 53 -0.59 -20.57 -2.66
CA VAL A 53 -0.69 -21.35 -1.43
C VAL A 53 0.27 -20.82 -0.37
N ARG A 54 -0.22 -20.71 0.87
CA ARG A 54 0.60 -20.41 2.04
C ARG A 54 1.57 -21.58 2.30
N THR A 55 2.82 -21.30 2.63
CA THR A 55 3.87 -22.33 2.77
C THR A 55 4.22 -22.70 4.21
N GLU A 56 3.81 -21.89 5.19
CA GLU A 56 4.04 -22.10 6.62
C GLU A 56 2.78 -21.75 7.42
N SER A 57 2.64 -22.24 8.65
CA SER A 57 1.46 -21.91 9.47
C SER A 57 1.68 -20.60 10.23
N ALA A 58 0.60 -19.90 10.56
CA ALA A 58 0.65 -18.65 11.29
C ALA A 58 1.42 -18.76 12.61
N ASP A 59 2.22 -17.73 12.93
CA ASP A 59 2.92 -17.63 14.21
C ASP A 59 1.90 -17.44 15.34
N GLU A 60 2.03 -18.23 16.41
CA GLU A 60 1.14 -18.12 17.59
C GLU A 60 1.16 -16.72 18.21
N ARG A 61 2.30 -16.01 18.16
CA ARG A 61 2.43 -14.62 18.63
C ARG A 61 1.67 -13.65 17.72
N MET A 62 1.66 -13.89 16.41
CA MET A 62 0.84 -13.10 15.49
C MET A 62 -0.65 -13.30 15.78
N LEU A 63 -1.09 -14.56 15.95
CA LEU A 63 -2.47 -14.88 16.36
C LEU A 63 -2.86 -14.23 17.71
N ALA A 64 -1.88 -14.02 18.60
CA ALA A 64 -2.03 -13.36 19.89
C ALA A 64 -1.84 -11.83 19.84
N THR A 65 -1.70 -11.23 18.66
CA THR A 65 -1.57 -9.77 18.44
C THR A 65 -2.87 -9.22 17.83
N PRO A 66 -3.84 -8.78 18.65
CA PRO A 66 -5.10 -8.22 18.15
C PRO A 66 -4.85 -7.03 17.23
N ASN A 67 -5.72 -6.89 16.23
CA ASN A 67 -5.65 -5.88 15.18
C ASN A 67 -4.59 -6.12 14.10
N ASN A 68 -3.89 -7.24 14.13
CA ASN A 68 -2.94 -7.65 13.08
C ASN A 68 -3.14 -9.11 12.65
N ASN A 69 -4.18 -9.78 13.18
CA ASN A 69 -4.27 -11.23 13.22
C ASN A 69 -5.42 -11.82 12.40
N ASP A 70 -6.36 -11.01 11.87
CA ASP A 70 -7.50 -11.56 11.12
C ASP A 70 -7.05 -12.31 9.86
N GLY A 71 -6.05 -11.79 9.13
CA GLY A 71 -5.49 -12.45 7.95
C GLY A 71 -4.89 -13.81 8.27
N ASP A 72 -4.20 -13.93 9.41
CA ASP A 72 -3.62 -15.19 9.88
C ASP A 72 -4.67 -16.16 10.42
N TYR A 73 -5.72 -15.67 11.07
CA TYR A 73 -6.85 -16.54 11.43
C TYR A 73 -7.61 -17.06 10.21
N ASN A 74 -7.74 -16.25 9.16
CA ASN A 74 -8.45 -16.62 7.93
C ASN A 74 -7.66 -17.60 7.05
N PHE A 75 -6.33 -17.57 7.11
CA PHE A 75 -5.41 -18.40 6.33
C PHE A 75 -4.31 -18.98 7.23
N LYS A 76 -4.72 -19.75 8.22
CA LYS A 76 -3.88 -20.14 9.37
C LYS A 76 -2.89 -21.23 9.05
N ASP A 77 -3.28 -22.19 8.21
CA ASP A 77 -2.55 -23.44 8.06
C ASP A 77 -1.66 -23.41 6.81
N ALA A 78 -0.49 -24.06 6.93
CA ALA A 78 0.34 -24.30 5.76
C ALA A 78 -0.45 -25.12 4.71
N GLY A 79 -0.45 -24.66 3.46
CA GLY A 79 -1.23 -25.23 2.37
C GLY A 79 -2.60 -24.59 2.16
N ASP A 80 -3.00 -23.62 2.99
CA ASP A 80 -4.20 -22.81 2.72
C ASP A 80 -4.05 -22.07 1.38
N THR A 81 -5.14 -22.07 0.62
CA THR A 81 -5.18 -21.39 -0.68
C THR A 81 -5.43 -19.91 -0.45
N VAL A 82 -4.46 -19.08 -0.80
CA VAL A 82 -4.49 -17.62 -0.54
C VAL A 82 -4.96 -16.82 -1.76
N THR A 83 -4.96 -17.44 -2.94
CA THR A 83 -5.57 -16.89 -4.15
C THR A 83 -5.91 -18.00 -5.16
N THR A 84 -7.02 -17.84 -5.85
CA THR A 84 -7.42 -18.58 -7.06
C THR A 84 -8.11 -17.57 -7.97
N ARG A 85 -7.30 -16.67 -8.53
CA ARG A 85 -7.74 -15.43 -9.16
C ARG A 85 -7.65 -15.46 -10.66
N PHE A 86 -8.67 -14.92 -11.31
CA PHE A 86 -8.66 -14.57 -12.72
C PHE A 86 -8.71 -13.04 -12.83
N ASP A 87 -7.82 -12.48 -13.65
CA ASP A 87 -7.83 -11.06 -14.03
C ASP A 87 -7.98 -10.96 -15.56
N LEU A 88 -8.74 -9.96 -16.00
CA LEU A 88 -8.86 -9.54 -17.39
C LEU A 88 -8.65 -8.03 -17.47
N LEU A 89 -7.62 -7.62 -18.20
CA LEU A 89 -7.37 -6.24 -18.57
C LEU A 89 -7.78 -6.04 -20.03
N THR A 90 -8.62 -5.05 -20.30
CA THR A 90 -9.07 -4.68 -21.65
C THR A 90 -8.66 -3.26 -21.96
N GLU A 91 -8.14 -3.01 -23.15
CA GLU A 91 -7.63 -1.71 -23.58
C GLU A 91 -8.14 -1.36 -24.98
N LEU A 92 -8.56 -0.11 -25.15
CA LEU A 92 -8.99 0.47 -26.41
C LEU A 92 -8.25 1.78 -26.63
N ASP A 93 -7.48 1.84 -27.71
CA ASP A 93 -6.85 3.06 -28.20
C ASP A 93 -7.46 3.43 -29.56
N VAL A 94 -7.91 4.67 -29.70
CA VAL A 94 -8.42 5.20 -30.97
C VAL A 94 -7.67 6.48 -31.30
N VAL A 95 -6.94 6.47 -32.40
CA VAL A 95 -6.09 7.58 -32.83
C VAL A 95 -6.49 8.03 -34.24
N ASN A 96 -6.72 9.33 -34.39
CA ASN A 96 -6.99 10.03 -35.64
C ASN A 96 -5.75 10.85 -36.04
N LYS A 97 -5.32 10.68 -37.29
CA LYS A 97 -4.21 11.42 -37.93
C LYS A 97 -2.91 11.40 -37.12
N GLY A 98 -2.71 10.37 -36.30
CA GLY A 98 -1.56 10.22 -35.41
C GLY A 98 -1.46 11.23 -34.27
N ASN A 99 -2.38 12.21 -34.16
CA ASN A 99 -2.19 13.34 -33.26
C ASN A 99 -3.37 13.61 -32.31
N THR A 100 -4.53 13.02 -32.53
CA THR A 100 -5.72 13.25 -31.68
C THR A 100 -6.41 11.94 -31.43
N GLY A 101 -6.82 11.67 -30.20
CA GLY A 101 -7.45 10.39 -29.90
C GLY A 101 -7.96 10.27 -28.48
N PHE A 102 -8.37 9.06 -28.14
CA PHE A 102 -8.74 8.69 -26.79
C PHE A 102 -8.24 7.29 -26.46
N ARG A 103 -8.04 7.06 -25.16
CA ARG A 103 -7.74 5.75 -24.58
C ARG A 103 -8.74 5.44 -23.49
N ILE A 104 -9.23 4.20 -23.49
CA ILE A 104 -10.00 3.63 -22.39
C ILE A 104 -9.38 2.28 -22.02
N SER A 105 -9.21 2.02 -20.73
CA SER A 105 -8.82 0.70 -20.24
C SER A 105 -9.60 0.33 -18.99
N ALA A 106 -9.84 -0.97 -18.82
CA ALA A 106 -10.60 -1.52 -17.70
C ALA A 106 -9.94 -2.79 -17.20
N ALA A 107 -9.83 -2.93 -15.88
CA ALA A 107 -9.44 -4.17 -15.23
C ALA A 107 -10.67 -4.82 -14.59
N SER A 108 -10.78 -6.15 -14.69
CA SER A 108 -11.83 -6.93 -14.06
C SER A 108 -11.26 -8.22 -13.50
N TRP A 109 -11.85 -8.73 -12.42
CA TRP A 109 -11.30 -9.89 -11.72
C TRP A 109 -12.32 -10.64 -10.86
N TYR A 110 -11.92 -11.85 -10.48
CA TYR A 110 -12.64 -12.74 -9.58
C TYR A 110 -11.63 -13.64 -8.86
N ASP A 111 -11.73 -13.78 -7.53
CA ASP A 111 -10.87 -14.67 -6.74
C ASP A 111 -11.70 -15.64 -5.89
N TYR A 112 -11.65 -16.92 -6.27
CA TYR A 112 -12.41 -17.95 -5.59
C TYR A 112 -11.88 -18.25 -4.17
N ALA A 113 -10.61 -17.96 -3.88
CA ALA A 113 -10.04 -18.20 -2.55
C ALA A 113 -10.70 -17.35 -1.47
N TYR A 114 -11.29 -16.22 -1.85
CA TYR A 114 -11.93 -15.28 -0.94
C TYR A 114 -13.43 -15.57 -0.71
N ARG A 115 -13.96 -16.67 -1.27
CA ARG A 115 -15.35 -17.05 -1.05
C ARG A 115 -15.55 -17.55 0.38
N ASP A 116 -16.47 -16.91 1.11
CA ASP A 116 -16.84 -17.27 2.48
C ASP A 116 -15.65 -17.21 3.47
N VAL A 117 -14.71 -16.28 3.28
CA VAL A 117 -13.58 -16.09 4.20
C VAL A 117 -14.05 -15.53 5.54
N GLY A 118 -13.61 -16.21 6.59
CA GLY A 118 -13.83 -15.83 7.98
C GLY A 118 -13.36 -16.91 8.95
N ALA A 119 -13.06 -16.53 10.19
CA ALA A 119 -12.48 -17.43 11.19
C ALA A 119 -13.30 -17.49 12.49
N ASP A 120 -14.01 -18.60 12.70
CA ASP A 120 -14.84 -18.83 13.89
C ASP A 120 -14.05 -18.91 15.21
N GLU A 121 -12.77 -19.24 15.11
CA GLU A 121 -11.88 -19.48 16.23
C GLU A 121 -11.11 -18.24 16.69
N ASN A 122 -11.16 -17.11 15.95
CA ASN A 122 -10.51 -15.87 16.38
C ASN A 122 -11.18 -15.35 17.67
N PRO A 123 -10.47 -15.31 18.82
CA PRO A 123 -11.03 -14.83 20.08
C PRO A 123 -11.05 -13.29 20.16
N PHE A 124 -10.38 -12.60 19.24
CA PHE A 124 -10.21 -11.15 19.18
C PHE A 124 -11.02 -10.53 18.04
N ILE A 125 -12.32 -10.82 18.00
CA ILE A 125 -13.19 -10.33 16.92
C ILE A 125 -13.35 -8.81 17.03
N ASN A 126 -12.63 -8.10 16.17
CA ASN A 126 -12.71 -6.66 15.86
C ASN A 126 -13.84 -6.34 14.84
N GLY A 127 -14.72 -7.31 14.54
CA GLY A 127 -15.60 -7.23 13.39
C GLY A 127 -16.79 -6.29 13.57
N ASN A 128 -16.97 -5.40 12.57
CA ASN A 128 -18.26 -5.08 11.97
C ASN A 128 -19.38 -4.55 12.90
N SER A 129 -19.07 -4.15 14.13
CA SER A 129 -20.08 -3.56 14.97
C SER A 129 -20.33 -2.13 14.49
N ALA A 130 -21.58 -1.82 14.13
CA ALA A 130 -22.02 -0.45 13.85
C ALA A 130 -21.92 0.50 15.06
N SER A 131 -21.39 0.01 16.19
CA SER A 131 -21.30 0.70 17.46
C SER A 131 -19.97 0.44 18.15
N SER A 132 -19.46 1.49 18.80
CA SER A 132 -18.34 1.35 19.73
C SER A 132 -18.83 0.86 21.09
N GLY A 133 -18.01 0.15 21.85
CA GLY A 133 -18.38 -0.31 23.18
C GLY A 133 -17.46 -1.39 23.73
N ILE A 134 -17.79 -1.92 24.90
CA ILE A 134 -16.99 -2.98 25.54
C ILE A 134 -17.31 -4.32 24.87
N VAL A 135 -16.27 -5.06 24.48
CA VAL A 135 -16.41 -6.39 23.87
C VAL A 135 -17.16 -7.33 24.83
N GLY A 136 -18.09 -8.11 24.29
CA GLY A 136 -18.94 -9.03 25.07
C GLY A 136 -20.10 -8.35 25.80
N GLN A 137 -20.37 -7.07 25.55
CA GLN A 137 -21.54 -6.34 26.05
C GLN A 137 -22.38 -5.81 24.87
N PRO A 138 -23.72 -5.91 24.90
CA PRO A 138 -24.57 -5.28 23.88
C PRO A 138 -24.33 -3.76 23.81
N PRO A 139 -24.36 -3.13 22.61
CA PRO A 139 -24.71 -3.68 21.29
C PRO A 139 -23.53 -4.27 20.49
N VAL A 140 -22.35 -4.46 21.11
CA VAL A 140 -21.16 -4.95 20.41
C VAL A 140 -21.30 -6.44 20.13
N ALA A 141 -21.44 -6.78 18.85
CA ALA A 141 -21.38 -8.14 18.31
C ALA A 141 -20.33 -8.17 17.20
N GLY A 142 -19.48 -9.19 17.19
CA GLY A 142 -18.45 -9.35 16.16
C GLY A 142 -18.97 -10.09 14.94
N ASN A 143 -18.61 -9.63 13.73
CA ASN A 143 -18.65 -10.47 12.52
C ASN A 143 -17.27 -11.07 12.30
N ARG A 144 -17.24 -12.34 11.92
CA ARG A 144 -15.99 -13.08 11.69
C ARG A 144 -15.62 -13.18 10.22
N HIS A 145 -16.44 -12.63 9.34
CA HIS A 145 -16.23 -12.59 7.91
C HIS A 145 -15.66 -11.25 7.49
N LEU A 146 -15.07 -11.23 6.29
CA LEU A 146 -14.64 -10.00 5.62
C LEU A 146 -15.77 -8.97 5.55
N SER A 147 -15.39 -7.69 5.52
CA SER A 147 -16.34 -6.60 5.26
C SER A 147 -16.93 -6.70 3.86
N ASP A 148 -18.10 -6.11 3.65
CA ASP A 148 -18.73 -6.05 2.32
C ASP A 148 -17.81 -5.41 1.27
N TYR A 149 -16.96 -4.46 1.67
CA TYR A 149 -15.96 -3.86 0.80
C TYR A 149 -14.87 -4.88 0.44
N ALA A 150 -14.26 -5.52 1.44
CA ALA A 150 -13.19 -6.49 1.22
C ALA A 150 -13.70 -7.70 0.42
N ASP A 151 -14.88 -8.26 0.75
CA ASP A 151 -15.50 -9.35 -0.03
C ASP A 151 -15.73 -8.91 -1.48
N ARG A 152 -16.36 -7.75 -1.71
CA ARG A 152 -16.59 -7.25 -3.08
C ARG A 152 -15.30 -7.17 -3.90
N TYR A 153 -14.22 -6.60 -3.35
CA TYR A 153 -13.00 -6.33 -4.12
C TYR A 153 -11.97 -7.47 -4.10
N TYR A 154 -12.01 -8.39 -3.14
CA TYR A 154 -11.13 -9.56 -3.14
C TYR A 154 -11.81 -10.77 -3.76
N HIS A 155 -13.02 -11.14 -3.32
CA HIS A 155 -13.76 -12.27 -3.88
C HIS A 155 -14.33 -11.95 -5.28
N GLY A 156 -15.00 -10.81 -5.43
CA GLY A 156 -15.58 -10.42 -6.72
C GLY A 156 -16.80 -11.26 -7.15
N PRO A 157 -17.24 -11.15 -8.42
CA PRO A 157 -16.57 -10.44 -9.51
C PRO A 157 -16.57 -8.92 -9.32
N SER A 158 -15.44 -8.30 -9.64
CA SER A 158 -15.23 -6.84 -9.54
C SER A 158 -14.47 -6.30 -10.74
N GLY A 159 -14.47 -4.98 -10.89
CA GLY A 159 -13.73 -4.31 -11.95
C GLY A 159 -13.73 -2.79 -11.81
N GLU A 160 -12.85 -2.15 -12.55
CA GLU A 160 -12.62 -0.70 -12.52
C GLU A 160 -12.10 -0.16 -13.86
N LEU A 161 -12.33 1.12 -14.10
CA LEU A 161 -11.67 1.85 -15.18
C LEU A 161 -10.29 2.30 -14.72
N LEU A 162 -9.29 2.06 -15.56
CA LEU A 162 -7.93 2.57 -15.37
C LEU A 162 -7.80 3.87 -16.17
N ASP A 163 -7.21 3.86 -17.36
CA ASP A 163 -7.16 5.07 -18.20
C ASP A 163 -8.52 5.35 -18.86
N ALA A 164 -8.92 6.62 -18.87
CA ALA A 164 -10.06 7.15 -19.62
C ALA A 164 -9.79 8.63 -19.94
N PHE A 165 -9.07 8.89 -21.04
CA PHE A 165 -8.65 10.25 -21.40
C PHE A 165 -8.69 10.50 -22.90
N VAL A 166 -8.78 11.77 -23.26
CA VAL A 166 -8.56 12.28 -24.61
C VAL A 166 -7.21 12.98 -24.69
N PHE A 167 -6.60 12.98 -25.87
CA PHE A 167 -5.34 13.67 -26.11
C PHE A 167 -5.32 14.41 -27.44
N HIS A 168 -4.48 15.44 -27.51
CA HIS A 168 -4.16 16.15 -28.73
C HIS A 168 -2.69 16.59 -28.74
N ASN A 169 -2.01 16.34 -29.85
CA ASN A 169 -0.64 16.75 -30.11
C ASN A 169 -0.62 17.75 -31.26
N MET A 170 0.08 18.87 -31.07
CA MET A 170 0.20 19.95 -32.03
C MET A 170 1.68 20.28 -32.26
N GLU A 171 2.11 20.13 -33.51
CA GLU A 171 3.42 20.61 -33.97
C GLU A 171 3.39 22.14 -34.08
N LEU A 172 4.43 22.78 -33.54
CA LEU A 172 4.57 24.23 -33.48
C LEU A 172 5.89 24.64 -34.14
N GLY A 173 5.90 24.71 -35.47
CA GLY A 173 7.14 24.83 -36.25
C GLY A 173 7.81 23.47 -36.42
N ASP A 174 9.12 23.47 -36.68
CA ASP A 174 9.83 22.25 -37.11
C ASP A 174 10.35 21.39 -35.93
N GLU A 175 10.53 21.99 -34.74
CA GLU A 175 11.20 21.35 -33.60
C GLU A 175 10.35 21.29 -32.33
N SER A 176 9.21 21.98 -32.29
CA SER A 176 8.39 22.08 -31.08
C SER A 176 7.12 21.25 -31.18
N LEU A 177 6.74 20.61 -30.07
CA LEU A 177 5.55 19.77 -29.96
C LEU A 177 4.82 20.07 -28.65
N LEU A 178 3.54 20.44 -28.73
CA LEU A 178 2.65 20.58 -27.59
C LEU A 178 1.68 19.40 -27.53
N GLY A 179 1.76 18.60 -26.47
CA GLY A 179 0.79 17.56 -26.14
C GLY A 179 -0.08 17.95 -24.96
N VAL A 180 -1.38 17.71 -25.06
CA VAL A 180 -2.36 17.93 -23.97
C VAL A 180 -3.18 16.66 -23.77
N LYS A 181 -3.40 16.27 -22.50
CA LYS A 181 -4.29 15.18 -22.10
C LYS A 181 -5.30 15.67 -21.08
N ILE A 182 -6.54 15.21 -21.22
CA ILE A 182 -7.65 15.53 -20.30
C ILE A 182 -8.42 14.25 -19.99
N GLY A 183 -8.58 13.96 -18.70
CA GLY A 183 -9.32 12.79 -18.22
C GLY A 183 -8.50 11.97 -17.21
N GLN A 184 -8.93 10.75 -16.96
CA GLN A 184 -8.29 9.83 -16.03
C GLN A 184 -7.06 9.19 -16.68
N HIS A 185 -5.88 9.47 -16.17
CA HIS A 185 -4.64 8.87 -16.67
C HIS A 185 -3.52 8.93 -15.64
N ASN A 186 -2.48 8.11 -15.82
CA ASN A 186 -1.24 8.19 -15.05
C ASN A 186 -0.15 8.96 -15.80
N LEU A 187 0.60 9.78 -15.07
CA LEU A 187 1.77 10.50 -15.56
C LEU A 187 2.76 10.69 -14.40
N TYR A 188 3.94 10.10 -14.51
CA TYR A 188 4.95 10.12 -13.45
C TYR A 188 6.16 10.94 -13.84
N TRP A 189 6.69 11.63 -12.85
CA TRP A 189 7.91 12.42 -12.93
C TRP A 189 8.99 11.84 -12.04
N GLY A 190 10.24 11.97 -12.48
CA GLY A 190 11.41 11.37 -11.84
C GLY A 190 11.87 10.10 -12.55
N GLU A 191 12.95 9.54 -12.02
CA GLU A 191 13.67 8.39 -12.55
C GLU A 191 13.64 7.20 -11.57
N THR A 192 13.02 7.34 -10.39
CA THR A 192 12.81 6.27 -9.39
C THR A 192 11.94 5.13 -9.95
N LEU A 193 12.34 3.87 -9.71
CA LEU A 193 11.68 2.68 -10.26
C LEU A 193 11.14 1.71 -9.20
N LEU A 194 11.80 1.56 -8.04
CA LEU A 194 11.49 0.52 -7.06
C LEU A 194 11.00 1.05 -5.70
N SER A 195 11.22 2.33 -5.41
CA SER A 195 11.02 2.95 -4.10
C SER A 195 10.05 4.14 -4.18
N PRO A 196 8.77 3.92 -4.53
CA PRO A 196 7.82 4.99 -4.87
C PRO A 196 7.57 5.97 -3.70
N VAL A 197 7.74 5.54 -2.45
CA VAL A 197 7.64 6.42 -1.27
C VAL A 197 8.71 7.52 -1.30
N HIS A 198 9.90 7.23 -1.82
CA HIS A 198 11.03 8.17 -1.92
C HIS A 198 11.09 8.89 -3.27
N ALA A 199 10.22 8.53 -4.22
CA ALA A 199 10.25 9.06 -5.58
C ALA A 199 9.81 10.52 -5.67
N LEU A 200 10.24 11.20 -6.74
CA LEU A 200 9.68 12.50 -7.13
C LEU A 200 8.20 12.44 -7.49
N SER A 201 7.70 11.27 -7.85
CA SER A 201 6.32 11.01 -8.23
C SER A 201 5.36 10.83 -7.06
N TYR A 202 5.83 10.92 -5.82
CA TYR A 202 4.99 10.76 -4.63
C TYR A 202 3.72 11.62 -4.70
N GLY A 203 2.55 11.02 -4.52
CA GLY A 203 1.26 11.70 -4.62
C GLY A 203 0.72 11.94 -6.04
N GLN A 204 1.44 11.62 -7.14
CA GLN A 204 0.87 11.74 -8.51
C GLN A 204 -0.23 10.71 -8.78
N SER A 205 -0.32 9.66 -7.96
CA SER A 205 -1.28 8.57 -8.08
C SER A 205 -1.39 7.83 -6.75
N GLY A 206 -2.55 7.25 -6.47
CA GLY A 206 -2.66 6.24 -5.42
C GLY A 206 -1.96 4.95 -5.86
N LEU A 207 -1.28 4.28 -4.96
CA LEU A 207 -0.61 3.00 -5.26
C LEU A 207 -1.50 1.84 -4.83
N ASP A 208 -1.69 0.85 -5.70
CA ASP A 208 -2.38 -0.39 -5.36
C ASP A 208 -1.39 -1.40 -4.77
N LEU A 209 -1.03 -1.18 -3.50
CA LEU A 209 -0.10 -2.02 -2.75
C LEU A 209 -0.72 -3.38 -2.41
N ALA A 210 -2.04 -3.44 -2.26
CA ALA A 210 -2.79 -4.68 -2.14
C ALA A 210 -2.56 -5.61 -3.34
N LYS A 211 -2.73 -5.09 -4.55
CA LYS A 211 -2.54 -5.84 -5.78
C LYS A 211 -1.07 -6.20 -6.02
N LEU A 212 -0.14 -5.29 -5.68
CA LEU A 212 1.30 -5.55 -5.75
C LEU A 212 1.70 -6.76 -4.88
N ALA A 213 1.15 -6.88 -3.68
CA ALA A 213 1.42 -8.00 -2.78
C ALA A 213 0.73 -9.30 -3.24
N ALA A 214 -0.56 -9.23 -3.62
CA ALA A 214 -1.40 -10.41 -3.81
C ALA A 214 -1.36 -11.03 -5.22
N SER A 215 -0.88 -10.32 -6.24
CA SER A 215 -1.02 -10.73 -7.64
C SER A 215 0.28 -10.60 -8.42
N PRO A 216 1.18 -11.61 -8.34
CA PRO A 216 2.35 -11.69 -9.20
C PRO A 216 1.99 -11.60 -10.69
N GLY A 217 2.89 -11.02 -11.50
CA GLY A 217 2.69 -10.84 -12.94
C GLY A 217 1.69 -9.73 -13.35
N THR A 218 1.22 -8.94 -12.39
CA THR A 218 0.43 -7.71 -12.64
C THR A 218 1.23 -6.70 -13.45
N GLU A 219 0.57 -6.06 -14.43
CA GLU A 219 1.20 -4.99 -15.21
C GLU A 219 1.43 -3.76 -14.33
N ALA A 220 2.54 -3.05 -14.54
CA ALA A 220 2.84 -1.85 -13.76
C ALA A 220 1.68 -0.84 -13.77
N LYS A 221 1.05 -0.61 -14.93
CA LYS A 221 -0.10 0.29 -15.10
C LYS A 221 -1.33 -0.08 -14.26
N GLU A 222 -1.47 -1.33 -13.85
CA GLU A 222 -2.56 -1.79 -12.98
C GLU A 222 -2.28 -1.50 -11.49
N LEU A 223 -1.04 -1.20 -11.11
CA LEU A 223 -0.64 -0.88 -9.74
C LEU A 223 -0.81 0.61 -9.40
N PHE A 224 -1.15 1.39 -10.41
CA PHE A 224 -1.14 2.83 -10.38
C PHE A 224 -2.57 3.32 -10.56
N VAL A 225 -3.20 3.76 -9.47
CA VAL A 225 -4.60 4.21 -9.47
C VAL A 225 -4.66 5.56 -10.20
N PRO A 226 -5.25 5.61 -11.40
CA PRO A 226 -5.23 6.81 -12.21
C PRO A 226 -6.18 7.87 -11.68
N ARG A 227 -5.79 9.14 -11.83
CA ARG A 227 -6.53 10.29 -11.34
C ARG A 227 -7.08 11.09 -12.52
N ASN A 228 -8.29 11.65 -12.35
CA ASN A 228 -8.80 12.67 -13.27
C ASN A 228 -7.89 13.89 -13.21
N GLN A 229 -7.32 14.29 -14.34
CA GLN A 229 -6.37 15.40 -14.40
C GLN A 229 -6.34 16.05 -15.78
N VAL A 230 -5.71 17.22 -15.83
CA VAL A 230 -5.26 17.88 -17.06
C VAL A 230 -3.74 17.91 -17.03
N SER A 231 -3.11 17.39 -18.08
CA SER A 231 -1.66 17.46 -18.23
C SER A 231 -1.27 18.03 -19.59
N ALA A 232 -0.17 18.77 -19.61
CA ALA A 232 0.41 19.31 -20.82
C ALA A 232 1.92 19.12 -20.82
N SER A 233 2.50 18.80 -21.97
CA SER A 233 3.94 18.70 -22.20
C SER A 233 4.28 19.47 -23.47
N PHE A 234 5.27 20.36 -23.36
CA PHE A 234 5.76 21.18 -24.45
C PHE A 234 7.24 20.91 -24.65
N THR A 235 7.57 20.15 -25.68
CA THR A 235 8.93 20.05 -26.20
C THR A 235 9.20 21.33 -26.99
N LEU A 236 10.12 22.16 -26.51
CA LEU A 236 10.47 23.42 -27.16
C LEU A 236 11.42 23.16 -28.34
N ASN A 237 12.41 22.30 -28.13
CA ASN A 237 13.42 21.89 -29.10
C ASN A 237 14.02 20.54 -28.66
N PRO A 238 15.03 19.97 -29.36
CA PRO A 238 15.60 18.68 -28.99
C PRO A 238 16.18 18.59 -27.57
N GLU A 239 16.51 19.72 -26.92
CA GLU A 239 17.07 19.72 -25.56
C GLU A 239 16.06 20.06 -24.47
N TRP A 240 15.07 20.92 -24.73
CA TRP A 240 14.21 21.48 -23.69
C TRP A 240 12.78 20.97 -23.77
N THR A 241 12.28 20.47 -22.64
CA THR A 241 10.88 20.10 -22.45
C THR A 241 10.33 20.72 -21.17
N PHE A 242 9.12 21.25 -21.23
CA PHE A 242 8.37 21.77 -20.09
C PHE A 242 7.07 21.01 -19.92
N ALA A 243 6.63 20.76 -18.69
CA ALA A 243 5.34 20.14 -18.45
C ALA A 243 4.60 20.76 -17.27
N ALA A 244 3.28 20.62 -17.28
CA ALA A 244 2.41 21.01 -16.19
C ALA A 244 1.33 19.96 -15.99
N GLN A 245 0.90 19.79 -14.73
CA GLN A 245 -0.17 18.88 -14.33
C GLN A 245 -1.08 19.57 -13.32
N TYR A 246 -2.38 19.34 -13.44
CA TYR A 246 -3.38 19.77 -12.47
C TYR A 246 -4.39 18.65 -12.24
N PHE A 247 -4.53 18.21 -10.99
CA PHE A 247 -5.40 17.10 -10.62
C PHE A 247 -6.81 17.59 -10.23
N LEU A 248 -7.82 16.82 -10.62
CA LEU A 248 -9.25 17.11 -10.42
C LEU A 248 -9.91 16.17 -9.41
N ASP A 249 -9.16 15.19 -8.92
CA ASP A 249 -9.60 14.20 -7.95
C ASP A 249 -8.39 13.73 -7.15
N TRP A 250 -8.60 13.15 -5.97
CA TRP A 250 -7.56 12.58 -5.11
C TRP A 250 -7.94 11.14 -4.72
N ASN A 251 -6.93 10.27 -4.60
CA ASN A 251 -7.10 8.88 -4.20
C ASN A 251 -5.98 8.49 -3.22
N ALA A 252 -6.35 7.88 -2.09
CA ALA A 252 -5.41 7.23 -1.19
C ALA A 252 -4.75 6.01 -1.84
N ALA A 253 -3.63 5.56 -1.26
CA ALA A 253 -3.06 4.26 -1.57
C ALA A 253 -4.02 3.14 -1.12
N ARG A 254 -4.14 2.07 -1.91
CA ARG A 254 -4.88 0.87 -1.55
C ARG A 254 -3.94 -0.08 -0.83
N LEU A 255 -4.12 -0.19 0.47
CA LEU A 255 -3.42 -1.12 1.34
C LEU A 255 -4.12 -2.49 1.32
N PRO A 256 -3.40 -3.60 1.58
CA PRO A 256 -4.06 -4.87 1.84
C PRO A 256 -5.16 -4.73 2.89
N GLU A 257 -6.36 -5.25 2.59
CA GLU A 257 -7.54 -5.02 3.42
C GLU A 257 -7.52 -5.88 4.69
N ALA A 258 -8.15 -5.39 5.75
CA ALA A 258 -8.35 -6.14 7.00
C ALA A 258 -8.91 -7.55 6.73
N GLY A 259 -8.31 -8.55 7.37
CA GLY A 259 -8.67 -9.97 7.20
C GLY A 259 -8.21 -10.64 5.90
N THR A 260 -7.59 -9.92 4.96
CA THR A 260 -7.03 -10.56 3.75
C THR A 260 -5.64 -11.14 4.01
N TYR A 261 -5.17 -12.03 3.14
CA TYR A 261 -3.91 -12.76 3.39
C TYR A 261 -2.70 -11.85 3.58
N TYR A 262 -2.63 -10.71 2.88
CA TYR A 262 -1.55 -9.72 3.06
C TYR A 262 -1.95 -8.54 3.96
N GLY A 263 -3.16 -8.57 4.55
CA GLY A 263 -3.64 -7.58 5.53
C GLY A 263 -2.78 -7.60 6.78
N SER A 264 -1.88 -6.63 6.92
CA SER A 264 -0.96 -6.57 8.07
C SER A 264 -1.55 -5.82 9.27
N SER A 265 -2.68 -5.16 9.10
CA SER A 265 -3.38 -4.42 10.16
C SER A 265 -4.88 -4.34 9.86
N ASP A 266 -5.68 -4.58 10.89
CA ASP A 266 -7.14 -4.56 10.79
C ASP A 266 -7.72 -3.14 10.93
N LEU A 267 -6.86 -2.14 11.19
CA LEU A 267 -7.24 -0.74 11.30
C LEU A 267 -7.33 -0.05 9.94
N VAL A 268 -6.55 -0.51 8.95
CA VAL A 268 -6.29 0.21 7.70
C VAL A 268 -6.98 -0.44 6.50
N GLY A 269 -6.97 0.24 5.36
CA GLY A 269 -7.72 -0.16 4.16
C GLY A 269 -9.11 0.48 4.13
N PHE A 270 -9.87 0.31 3.06
CA PHE A 270 -11.21 0.89 2.92
C PHE A 270 -12.31 -0.01 3.53
N GLY A 271 -12.00 -1.29 3.71
CA GLY A 271 -12.87 -2.30 4.29
C GLY A 271 -12.68 -2.50 5.79
N ALA A 272 -11.74 -1.82 6.45
CA ALA A 272 -11.65 -1.81 7.91
C ALA A 272 -12.87 -1.14 8.55
N GLN A 273 -13.39 -1.73 9.62
CA GLN A 273 -14.71 -1.35 10.19
C GLN A 273 -14.67 -1.06 11.68
N SER A 274 -13.82 -1.77 12.41
CA SER A 274 -13.53 -1.51 13.80
C SER A 274 -12.15 -2.00 14.16
N PHE A 275 -11.64 -1.51 15.28
CA PHE A 275 -10.47 -2.10 15.91
C PHE A 275 -10.71 -2.27 17.41
N LEU A 276 -9.90 -3.10 18.03
CA LEU A 276 -9.90 -3.33 19.46
C LEU A 276 -8.94 -2.37 20.13
N LEU A 277 -9.50 -1.50 20.96
CA LEU A 277 -8.77 -0.58 21.80
C LEU A 277 -8.71 -1.10 23.24
N GLY A 278 -7.51 -1.23 23.78
CA GLY A 278 -7.29 -1.74 25.14
C GLY A 278 -5.91 -2.36 25.25
N HIS A 279 -5.67 -3.08 26.34
CA HIS A 279 -4.43 -3.82 26.59
C HIS A 279 -4.62 -4.84 27.72
N THR A 280 -3.63 -5.69 27.92
CA THR A 280 -3.64 -6.73 28.97
C THR A 280 -2.89 -6.32 30.25
N GLY A 281 -2.04 -5.28 30.18
CA GLY A 281 -1.17 -4.84 31.28
C GLY A 281 -1.76 -4.19 32.53
N GLY A 282 -3.06 -4.14 32.72
CA GLY A 282 -3.67 -3.56 33.92
C GLY A 282 -4.90 -2.71 33.62
N PRO A 283 -5.38 -1.92 34.60
CA PRO A 283 -6.68 -1.27 34.51
C PRO A 283 -6.72 -0.17 33.44
N GLY A 284 -7.59 -0.35 32.45
CA GLY A 284 -7.89 0.66 31.45
C GLY A 284 -8.79 1.78 31.99
N LEU A 285 -8.99 2.82 31.17
CA LEU A 285 -9.71 4.05 31.50
C LEU A 285 -11.15 3.78 31.97
N ALA A 286 -11.78 2.73 31.45
CA ALA A 286 -13.19 2.43 31.67
C ALA A 286 -13.47 0.95 31.99
N GLY A 287 -12.49 0.15 32.43
CA GLY A 287 -12.70 -1.30 32.60
C GLY A 287 -11.70 -1.97 33.54
N PRO A 288 -12.00 -3.18 34.07
CA PRO A 288 -10.98 -4.02 34.68
C PRO A 288 -9.84 -4.32 33.68
N SER A 289 -8.73 -4.84 34.19
CA SER A 289 -7.59 -5.22 33.35
C SER A 289 -7.98 -6.22 32.26
N GLY A 290 -7.49 -6.02 31.05
CA GLY A 290 -7.85 -6.84 29.88
C GLY A 290 -9.18 -6.48 29.22
N THR A 291 -9.84 -5.39 29.63
CA THR A 291 -11.05 -4.93 28.93
C THR A 291 -10.69 -4.40 27.55
N LEU A 292 -11.21 -5.04 26.51
CA LEU A 292 -11.13 -4.56 25.14
C LEU A 292 -12.40 -3.79 24.78
N SER A 293 -12.22 -2.68 24.10
CA SER A 293 -13.31 -1.86 23.55
C SER A 293 -13.25 -1.95 22.04
N ASN A 294 -14.35 -2.35 21.42
CA ASN A 294 -14.50 -2.20 19.99
C ASN A 294 -14.73 -0.72 19.68
N ILE A 295 -13.94 -0.15 18.79
CA ILE A 295 -14.12 1.22 18.31
C ILE A 295 -14.50 1.16 16.85
N ARG A 296 -15.70 1.64 16.52
CA ARG A 296 -16.16 1.68 15.13
C ARG A 296 -15.38 2.70 14.31
N ARG A 297 -15.26 2.45 13.02
CA ARG A 297 -14.78 3.43 12.06
C ARG A 297 -15.85 4.50 11.80
N GLY A 298 -15.40 5.74 11.70
CA GLY A 298 -16.15 6.89 11.24
C GLY A 298 -15.79 7.24 9.80
N ASP A 299 -16.13 8.46 9.38
CA ASP A 299 -15.76 8.96 8.06
C ASP A 299 -14.28 9.39 8.06
N ASP A 300 -13.54 9.00 7.03
CA ASP A 300 -12.15 9.41 6.84
C ASP A 300 -12.04 10.92 6.60
N ILE A 301 -10.90 11.49 6.99
CA ILE A 301 -10.59 12.91 6.86
C ILE A 301 -9.70 13.06 5.62
N GLU A 302 -10.36 13.21 4.48
CA GLU A 302 -9.73 13.30 3.17
C GLU A 302 -9.37 14.75 2.80
N PRO A 303 -8.30 14.96 2.00
CA PRO A 303 -7.98 16.26 1.45
C PRO A 303 -9.03 16.69 0.42
N GLY A 304 -8.98 17.96 0.03
CA GLY A 304 -9.81 18.45 -1.07
C GLY A 304 -9.50 17.74 -2.40
N LYS A 305 -10.50 17.63 -3.29
CA LYS A 305 -10.32 17.10 -4.66
C LYS A 305 -9.56 18.03 -5.61
N HIS A 306 -9.09 19.16 -5.11
CA HIS A 306 -8.43 20.24 -5.85
C HIS A 306 -7.27 20.77 -5.01
N GLY A 307 -6.23 21.29 -5.65
CA GLY A 307 -5.04 21.82 -4.95
C GLY A 307 -3.75 21.08 -5.29
N ASP A 308 -3.86 19.87 -5.84
CA ASP A 308 -2.74 19.09 -6.34
C ASP A 308 -2.35 19.54 -7.76
N TRP A 309 -1.10 19.95 -7.93
CA TRP A 309 -0.55 20.38 -9.22
C TRP A 309 0.97 20.30 -9.25
N GLY A 310 1.55 20.44 -10.44
CA GLY A 310 2.99 20.51 -10.59
C GLY A 310 3.45 21.11 -11.90
N ILE A 311 4.72 21.50 -11.92
CA ILE A 311 5.46 21.93 -13.10
C ILE A 311 6.82 21.25 -13.18
N MET A 312 7.31 21.09 -14.39
CA MET A 312 8.57 20.42 -14.69
C MET A 312 9.29 21.10 -15.85
N ALA A 313 10.62 21.12 -15.76
CA ALA A 313 11.52 21.40 -16.87
C ALA A 313 12.55 20.27 -16.99
N LYS A 314 12.75 19.77 -18.21
CA LYS A 314 13.81 18.83 -18.56
C LYS A 314 14.76 19.48 -19.57
N TRP A 315 16.05 19.27 -19.36
CA TRP A 315 17.13 19.72 -20.22
C TRP A 315 18.05 18.54 -20.58
N SER A 316 18.14 18.24 -21.87
CA SER A 316 18.89 17.12 -22.43
C SER A 316 19.96 17.60 -23.41
N PRO A 317 21.01 18.30 -22.94
CA PRO A 317 22.02 18.86 -23.83
C PRO A 317 22.90 17.77 -24.43
N GLU A 318 23.14 17.87 -25.74
CA GLU A 318 23.94 16.88 -26.49
C GLU A 318 25.34 16.69 -25.87
N VAL A 319 25.95 17.78 -25.37
CA VAL A 319 27.30 17.74 -24.77
C VAL A 319 27.39 16.93 -23.48
N LEU A 320 26.29 16.77 -22.73
CA LEU A 320 26.31 16.00 -21.49
C LEU A 320 25.93 14.54 -21.70
N ASP A 321 25.29 14.22 -22.84
CA ASP A 321 24.67 12.91 -23.08
C ASP A 321 23.88 12.44 -21.85
N ALA A 322 23.02 13.34 -21.36
CA ALA A 322 22.31 13.20 -20.10
C ALA A 322 21.05 14.05 -20.12
N THR A 323 20.03 13.65 -19.38
CA THR A 323 18.83 14.45 -19.13
C THR A 323 18.78 14.89 -17.67
N LEU A 324 18.66 16.20 -17.46
CA LEU A 324 18.48 16.83 -16.16
C LEU A 324 17.02 17.26 -16.02
N GLY A 325 16.39 16.98 -14.89
CA GLY A 325 15.04 17.42 -14.57
C GLY A 325 15.01 18.35 -13.37
N ALA A 326 14.12 19.34 -13.39
CA ALA A 326 13.77 20.19 -12.26
C ALA A 326 12.24 20.24 -12.10
N PHE A 327 11.77 20.13 -10.86
CA PHE A 327 10.35 19.92 -10.56
C PHE A 327 9.92 20.77 -9.37
N TYR A 328 8.70 21.28 -9.43
CA TYR A 328 7.98 21.78 -8.26
C TYR A 328 6.55 21.26 -8.29
N ARG A 329 6.08 20.75 -7.15
CA ARG A 329 4.75 20.18 -7.00
C ARG A 329 4.15 20.56 -5.66
N ARG A 330 2.82 20.67 -5.63
CA ARG A 330 2.03 20.66 -4.41
C ARG A 330 1.09 19.46 -4.47
N THR A 331 1.04 18.67 -3.40
CA THR A 331 0.26 17.43 -3.36
C THR A 331 -0.30 17.18 -1.96
N ALA A 332 -1.42 16.45 -1.89
CA ALA A 332 -1.82 15.77 -0.67
C ALA A 332 -1.10 14.41 -0.53
N ASP A 333 -1.04 13.94 0.72
CA ASP A 333 -0.53 12.62 1.06
C ASP A 333 -1.46 11.52 0.53
N ILE A 334 -0.91 10.34 0.28
CA ILE A 334 -1.65 9.14 -0.14
C ILE A 334 -1.65 8.06 0.94
N LEU A 335 -0.89 8.24 2.02
CA LEU A 335 -0.82 7.32 3.16
C LEU A 335 -1.61 7.88 4.36
N PRO A 336 -2.34 7.03 5.09
CA PRO A 336 -3.19 7.48 6.19
C PRO A 336 -2.43 7.65 7.52
N GLN A 337 -2.97 8.51 8.38
CA GLN A 337 -2.67 8.60 9.81
C GLN A 337 -3.93 8.24 10.61
N ALA A 338 -3.79 7.40 11.63
CA ALA A 338 -4.93 6.99 12.44
C ALA A 338 -5.34 8.09 13.44
N VAL A 339 -6.63 8.39 13.50
CA VAL A 339 -7.20 9.38 14.42
C VAL A 339 -8.34 8.73 15.20
N LEU A 340 -8.31 8.87 16.53
CA LEU A 340 -9.40 8.50 17.41
C LEU A 340 -10.14 9.76 17.86
N ASP A 341 -11.42 9.89 17.49
CA ASP A 341 -12.29 10.93 18.06
C ASP A 341 -12.76 10.51 19.46
N ALA A 342 -12.12 11.10 20.46
CA ALA A 342 -12.40 10.89 21.87
C ALA A 342 -13.12 12.09 22.51
N ARG A 343 -13.60 13.08 21.73
CA ARG A 343 -14.26 14.29 22.25
C ARG A 343 -15.54 13.98 23.01
N GLY A 344 -16.18 12.86 22.68
CA GLY A 344 -17.41 12.40 23.33
C GLY A 344 -17.22 11.66 24.65
N LEU A 345 -15.98 11.35 25.07
CA LEU A 345 -15.73 10.69 26.35
C LEU A 345 -16.09 11.61 27.54
N SER A 346 -16.78 11.06 28.54
CA SER A 346 -17.24 11.85 29.69
C SER A 346 -17.52 11.00 30.92
N VAL A 347 -17.02 11.45 32.08
CA VAL A 347 -17.38 10.92 33.41
C VAL A 347 -18.73 11.49 33.92
N ARG A 348 -19.28 12.50 33.25
CA ARG A 348 -20.58 13.11 33.55
C ARG A 348 -21.64 12.49 32.65
N GLY A 349 -22.83 12.23 33.18
CA GLY A 349 -23.89 11.59 32.40
C GLY A 349 -25.15 11.31 33.20
N ALA A 350 -25.98 10.43 32.65
CA ALA A 350 -27.31 10.09 33.18
C ALA A 350 -27.28 9.37 34.55
N THR A 351 -26.12 8.85 34.96
CA THR A 351 -25.97 8.12 36.22
C THR A 351 -25.10 8.89 37.21
N ALA A 352 -25.28 8.61 38.50
CA ALA A 352 -24.40 9.14 39.55
C ALA A 352 -23.02 8.45 39.57
N ASN A 353 -22.81 7.37 38.81
CA ASN A 353 -21.57 6.62 38.80
C ASN A 353 -20.66 7.11 37.64
N PRO A 354 -19.53 7.80 37.94
CA PRO A 354 -18.67 8.36 36.92
C PRO A 354 -18.00 7.31 36.03
N ILE A 355 -17.70 6.12 36.57
CA ILE A 355 -17.13 5.00 35.81
C ILE A 355 -18.16 4.47 34.80
N LEU A 356 -19.43 4.35 35.22
CA LEU A 356 -20.50 3.92 34.33
C LEU A 356 -20.79 4.94 33.23
N ASN A 357 -20.77 6.23 33.55
CA ASN A 357 -20.89 7.29 32.55
C ASN A 357 -19.74 7.23 31.52
N LEU A 358 -18.50 7.02 31.99
CA LEU A 358 -17.33 6.91 31.12
C LEU A 358 -17.43 5.67 30.21
N ARG A 359 -17.83 4.53 30.76
CA ARG A 359 -18.13 3.31 29.97
C ARG A 359 -19.18 3.57 28.89
N ASN A 360 -20.28 4.20 29.26
CA ASN A 360 -21.35 4.51 28.32
C ASN A 360 -20.90 5.53 27.25
N SER A 361 -19.98 6.44 27.59
CA SER A 361 -19.45 7.40 26.63
C SER A 361 -18.54 6.78 25.56
N ILE A 362 -18.06 5.54 25.72
CA ILE A 362 -17.31 4.84 24.65
C ILE A 362 -18.16 4.72 23.37
N LEU A 363 -19.50 4.60 23.49
CA LEU A 363 -20.42 4.53 22.36
C LEU A 363 -20.33 5.75 21.42
N THR A 364 -19.80 6.88 21.90
CA THR A 364 -19.65 8.12 21.11
C THR A 364 -18.28 8.25 20.45
N THR A 365 -17.36 7.32 20.74
CA THR A 365 -16.02 7.32 20.13
C THR A 365 -16.03 6.63 18.78
N SER A 366 -15.16 7.08 17.89
CA SER A 366 -14.89 6.45 16.60
C SER A 366 -13.45 6.70 16.20
N TYR A 367 -12.94 5.94 15.25
CA TYR A 367 -11.68 6.26 14.60
C TYR A 367 -11.87 6.54 13.12
N SER A 368 -10.94 7.26 12.52
CA SER A 368 -10.89 7.57 11.10
C SER A 368 -9.45 7.58 10.62
N MET A 369 -9.25 7.54 9.31
CA MET A 369 -7.97 7.81 8.68
C MET A 369 -7.92 9.25 8.20
N ALA A 370 -6.89 9.99 8.60
CA ALA A 370 -6.61 11.34 8.14
C ALA A 370 -5.44 11.35 7.16
N TYR A 371 -5.53 12.19 6.13
CA TYR A 371 -4.50 12.32 5.10
C TYR A 371 -4.03 13.78 5.08
N GLY A 372 -2.72 13.98 5.15
CA GLY A 372 -2.13 15.32 5.12
C GLY A 372 -2.30 15.99 3.76
N ASP A 373 -2.33 17.31 3.74
CA ASP A 373 -2.41 18.12 2.51
C ASP A 373 -1.31 19.20 2.47
N ASP A 374 -1.27 19.94 1.36
CA ASP A 374 -0.34 21.06 1.14
C ASP A 374 1.16 20.69 1.27
N ILE A 375 1.54 19.49 0.82
CA ILE A 375 2.94 19.05 0.77
C ILE A 375 3.60 19.69 -0.45
N ASP A 376 4.60 20.54 -0.23
CA ASP A 376 5.39 21.16 -1.30
C ASP A 376 6.65 20.32 -1.59
N ILE A 377 6.78 19.84 -2.82
CA ILE A 377 7.90 19.00 -3.27
C ILE A 377 8.76 19.77 -4.27
N PHE A 378 10.05 19.90 -3.97
CA PHE A 378 11.07 20.47 -4.85
C PHE A 378 12.04 19.38 -5.28
N GLY A 379 12.24 19.25 -6.58
CA GLY A 379 12.86 18.08 -7.16
C GLY A 379 13.95 18.35 -8.18
N LEU A 380 14.96 17.50 -8.19
CA LEU A 380 15.96 17.39 -9.25
C LEU A 380 16.07 15.92 -9.68
N SER A 381 16.23 15.68 -10.99
CA SER A 381 16.52 14.34 -11.49
C SER A 381 17.68 14.32 -12.50
N LEU A 382 18.30 13.15 -12.62
CA LEU A 382 19.34 12.85 -13.60
C LEU A 382 19.05 11.50 -14.24
N SER A 383 19.09 11.44 -15.57
CA SER A 383 19.03 10.21 -16.35
C SER A 383 20.21 10.18 -17.33
N LYS A 384 21.02 9.12 -17.27
CA LYS A 384 22.24 9.01 -18.08
C LYS A 384 22.71 7.56 -18.25
N ASP A 385 23.21 7.22 -19.43
CA ASP A 385 23.98 6.00 -19.63
C ASP A 385 25.45 6.19 -19.19
N VAL A 386 25.91 5.31 -18.29
CA VAL A 386 27.27 5.29 -17.76
C VAL A 386 27.85 3.90 -17.93
N ALA A 387 28.82 3.76 -18.84
CA ALA A 387 29.54 2.50 -19.09
C ALA A 387 28.62 1.29 -19.37
N GLY A 388 27.51 1.50 -20.10
CA GLY A 388 26.54 0.45 -20.44
C GLY A 388 25.47 0.19 -19.38
N VAL A 389 25.44 1.00 -18.32
CA VAL A 389 24.39 1.00 -17.30
C VAL A 389 23.52 2.24 -17.50
N SER A 390 22.21 2.06 -17.65
CA SER A 390 21.25 3.16 -17.62
C SER A 390 21.04 3.58 -16.17
N VAL A 391 21.51 4.77 -15.81
CA VAL A 391 21.51 5.31 -14.44
C VAL A 391 20.44 6.39 -14.30
N GLY A 392 19.57 6.23 -13.30
CA GLY A 392 18.58 7.22 -12.89
C GLY A 392 18.84 7.68 -11.46
N SER A 393 18.58 8.96 -11.17
CA SER A 393 18.64 9.49 -9.80
C SER A 393 17.62 10.59 -9.60
N ASP A 394 16.93 10.56 -8.46
CA ASP A 394 16.03 11.62 -8.01
C ASP A 394 16.49 12.16 -6.66
N LEU A 395 16.54 13.48 -6.51
CA LEU A 395 16.69 14.17 -5.23
C LEU A 395 15.47 15.04 -5.02
N ASN A 396 14.76 14.86 -3.90
CA ASN A 396 13.58 15.66 -3.60
C ASN A 396 13.50 16.09 -2.14
N TYR A 397 13.29 17.39 -1.97
CA TYR A 397 12.98 18.02 -0.69
C TYR A 397 11.47 18.18 -0.58
N ARG A 398 10.90 17.79 0.57
CA ARG A 398 9.47 17.91 0.85
C ARG A 398 9.26 18.77 2.08
N HIS A 399 8.47 19.82 1.94
CA HIS A 399 8.03 20.67 3.04
C HIS A 399 6.64 20.22 3.51
N LYS A 400 6.41 20.28 4.83
CA LYS A 400 5.16 19.86 5.48
C LYS A 400 4.81 18.39 5.22
N MET A 401 5.81 17.52 5.13
CA MET A 401 5.61 16.08 4.91
C MET A 401 5.05 15.43 6.18
N PRO A 402 3.92 14.68 6.12
CA PRO A 402 3.46 13.87 7.25
C PRO A 402 4.50 12.82 7.63
N LEU A 403 4.78 12.74 8.93
CA LEU A 403 5.79 11.85 9.49
C LEU A 403 5.16 10.60 10.11
N SER A 404 5.98 9.58 10.35
CA SER A 404 5.61 8.37 11.07
C SER A 404 5.13 8.72 12.49
N SER A 405 3.82 8.73 12.70
CA SER A 405 3.20 9.18 13.94
C SER A 405 2.52 8.04 14.69
N ILE A 406 2.44 8.16 16.02
CA ILE A 406 1.46 7.41 16.82
C ILE A 406 0.04 7.92 16.51
N PRO A 407 -1.02 7.13 16.73
CA PRO A 407 -2.39 7.59 16.50
C PRO A 407 -2.71 8.86 17.31
N ALA A 408 -3.37 9.82 16.69
CA ALA A 408 -3.87 11.00 17.39
C ALA A 408 -5.16 10.67 18.15
N LEU A 409 -5.30 11.20 19.36
CA LEU A 409 -6.51 11.13 20.17
C LEU A 409 -7.09 12.53 20.31
N LEU A 410 -8.10 12.83 19.50
CA LEU A 410 -8.77 14.11 19.50
C LEU A 410 -9.62 14.26 20.77
N SER A 411 -9.19 15.15 21.66
CA SER A 411 -9.83 15.45 22.93
C SER A 411 -10.64 16.73 22.84
N ALA A 412 -11.79 16.77 23.52
CA ALA A 412 -12.56 18.01 23.66
C ALA A 412 -11.71 19.07 24.40
N PRO A 413 -11.76 20.36 24.01
CA PRO A 413 -11.07 21.41 24.74
C PRO A 413 -11.74 21.68 26.10
N GLY A 414 -10.94 22.03 27.11
CA GLY A 414 -11.40 22.45 28.43
C GLY A 414 -11.58 21.32 29.46
N PRO A 415 -12.21 21.59 30.62
CA PRO A 415 -12.21 20.70 31.79
C PRO A 415 -12.90 19.34 31.59
N GLY A 416 -13.64 19.17 30.49
CA GLY A 416 -14.36 17.95 30.16
C GLY A 416 -13.63 17.00 29.20
N GLY A 417 -12.43 17.33 28.73
CA GLY A 417 -11.65 16.51 27.79
C GLY A 417 -10.56 15.65 28.44
N LEU A 418 -10.04 14.68 27.70
CA LEU A 418 -8.93 13.81 28.12
C LEU A 418 -7.68 14.62 28.50
N ALA A 419 -7.35 15.67 27.75
CA ALA A 419 -6.21 16.55 28.05
C ALA A 419 -6.30 17.17 29.46
N ALA A 420 -7.51 17.48 29.93
CA ALA A 420 -7.76 18.02 31.27
C ALA A 420 -8.15 16.94 32.31
N GLY A 421 -8.09 15.65 31.94
CA GLY A 421 -8.42 14.53 32.83
C GLY A 421 -9.92 14.32 33.05
N LEU A 422 -10.78 14.75 32.13
CA LEU A 422 -12.24 14.65 32.23
C LEU A 422 -12.82 15.29 33.52
N GLY A 423 -12.05 16.13 34.22
CA GLY A 423 -12.41 16.78 35.49
C GLY A 423 -12.49 15.85 36.71
N ALA A 424 -12.09 14.57 36.58
CA ALA A 424 -12.13 13.58 37.67
C ALA A 424 -10.97 12.57 37.64
N LEU A 425 -10.16 12.59 36.59
CA LEU A 425 -9.00 11.74 36.36
C LEU A 425 -7.75 12.63 36.17
N PRO A 426 -6.54 12.05 36.24
CA PRO A 426 -5.33 12.79 35.91
C PRO A 426 -5.36 13.30 34.46
N PRO A 427 -4.84 14.52 34.20
CA PRO A 427 -4.55 15.01 32.85
C PRO A 427 -3.67 14.04 32.06
N ARG A 428 -3.88 14.00 30.73
CA ARG A 428 -3.09 13.19 29.81
C ARG A 428 -2.01 14.04 29.14
N ASN A 429 -0.84 13.43 28.92
CA ASN A 429 0.27 14.07 28.21
C ASN A 429 0.03 14.03 26.68
N ALA A 430 0.49 15.05 25.95
CA ALA A 430 0.53 15.04 24.48
C ALA A 430 1.30 13.83 23.93
N ASP A 431 2.33 13.37 24.65
CA ASP A 431 3.12 12.16 24.34
C ASP A 431 2.28 10.87 24.29
N THR A 432 1.08 10.88 24.87
CA THR A 432 0.13 9.74 24.80
C THR A 432 -0.76 9.78 23.55
N GLY A 433 -0.51 10.73 22.63
CA GLY A 433 -1.29 10.94 21.42
C GLY A 433 -2.39 12.01 21.54
N VAL A 434 -2.61 12.59 22.73
CA VAL A 434 -3.75 13.49 22.96
C VAL A 434 -3.52 14.86 22.33
N ILE A 435 -4.42 15.25 21.43
CA ILE A 435 -4.47 16.58 20.81
C ILE A 435 -5.80 17.28 21.11
N THR A 436 -5.80 18.62 21.12
CA THR A 436 -7.02 19.43 21.31
C THR A 436 -7.25 20.46 20.21
N ASP A 437 -6.28 20.58 19.31
CA ASP A 437 -6.27 21.49 18.17
C ASP A 437 -5.96 20.64 16.94
N ASP A 438 -6.87 20.67 15.98
CA ASP A 438 -6.83 19.95 14.71
C ASP A 438 -6.66 20.89 13.51
N SER A 439 -6.30 22.16 13.75
CA SER A 439 -6.24 23.20 12.73
C SER A 439 -5.12 23.03 11.69
N ASP A 440 -4.08 22.26 12.00
CA ASP A 440 -2.97 21.96 11.09
C ASP A 440 -2.71 20.45 10.96
N GLY A 441 -3.79 19.67 10.97
CA GLY A 441 -3.78 18.22 10.74
C GLY A 441 -3.73 17.38 12.02
N TYR A 442 -3.57 16.07 11.83
CA TYR A 442 -3.72 15.05 12.89
C TYR A 442 -2.47 14.19 13.10
N GLY A 443 -1.35 14.56 12.49
CA GLY A 443 -0.07 13.88 12.64
C GLY A 443 1.05 14.90 12.84
N ALA A 444 2.25 14.42 13.17
CA ALA A 444 3.43 15.27 13.11
C ALA A 444 3.84 15.51 11.65
N THR A 445 4.33 16.72 11.35
CA THR A 445 4.85 17.10 10.04
C THR A 445 6.28 17.63 10.15
N GLY A 446 6.99 17.69 9.03
CA GLY A 446 8.30 18.33 8.98
C GLY A 446 8.87 18.43 7.58
N ASP A 447 10.10 18.93 7.48
CA ASP A 447 10.85 18.93 6.23
C ASP A 447 11.64 17.63 6.08
N THR A 448 11.55 16.99 4.91
CA THR A 448 12.29 15.77 4.60
C THR A 448 13.10 15.90 3.32
N LEU A 449 14.22 15.18 3.27
CA LEU A 449 15.00 14.97 2.04
C LEU A 449 14.91 13.51 1.65
N HIS A 450 14.66 13.24 0.38
CA HIS A 450 14.65 11.90 -0.21
C HIS A 450 15.60 11.85 -1.39
N TRP A 451 16.34 10.75 -1.52
CA TRP A 451 17.24 10.52 -2.64
C TRP A 451 17.13 9.08 -3.11
N THR A 452 17.11 8.88 -4.43
CA THR A 452 17.19 7.57 -5.05
C THR A 452 18.30 7.55 -6.11
N LEU A 453 18.92 6.39 -6.26
CA LEU A 453 19.90 6.11 -7.29
C LEU A 453 19.65 4.69 -7.80
N ASN A 454 19.29 4.56 -9.07
CA ASN A 454 19.11 3.27 -9.72
C ASN A 454 20.01 3.07 -10.92
N GLY A 455 20.21 1.80 -11.26
CA GLY A 455 20.96 1.36 -12.41
C GLY A 455 20.29 0.13 -13.02
N LEU A 456 20.01 0.20 -14.33
CA LEU A 456 19.54 -0.91 -15.13
C LEU A 456 20.64 -1.30 -16.13
N MET A 457 20.99 -2.58 -16.16
CA MET A 457 21.92 -3.11 -17.16
C MET A 457 21.48 -4.47 -17.68
N THR A 458 21.86 -4.76 -18.92
CA THR A 458 21.77 -6.09 -19.51
C THR A 458 23.13 -6.77 -19.45
N ILE A 459 23.13 -8.04 -19.12
CA ILE A 459 24.32 -8.89 -19.07
C ILE A 459 24.22 -9.84 -20.25
N ALA A 460 25.30 -9.90 -21.04
CA ALA A 460 25.43 -10.82 -22.17
C ALA A 460 25.52 -12.29 -21.68
N ASP A 461 25.64 -13.20 -22.64
CA ASP A 461 25.75 -14.63 -22.37
C ASP A 461 26.96 -14.97 -21.48
N THR A 462 26.75 -15.92 -20.59
CA THR A 462 27.77 -16.47 -19.70
C THR A 462 27.68 -18.00 -19.71
N ALA A 463 28.58 -18.67 -19.00
CA ALA A 463 28.49 -20.12 -18.81
C ALA A 463 27.24 -20.56 -18.01
N LEU A 464 26.51 -19.62 -17.39
CA LEU A 464 25.36 -19.92 -16.52
C LEU A 464 24.01 -19.58 -17.18
N PHE A 465 23.95 -18.62 -18.09
CA PHE A 465 22.72 -18.11 -18.72
C PHE A 465 23.04 -17.43 -20.06
N ASP A 466 22.06 -17.33 -20.95
CA ASP A 466 22.23 -16.74 -22.29
C ASP A 466 22.05 -15.21 -22.29
N GLY A 467 21.44 -14.66 -21.25
CA GLY A 467 21.40 -13.24 -20.96
C GLY A 467 20.82 -12.99 -19.57
N ALA A 468 20.98 -11.78 -19.05
CA ALA A 468 20.29 -11.38 -17.83
C ALA A 468 19.96 -9.89 -17.80
N ALA A 469 18.97 -9.50 -17.02
CA ALA A 469 18.74 -8.11 -16.62
C ALA A 469 19.05 -7.94 -15.14
N LEU A 470 19.77 -6.87 -14.80
CA LEU A 470 19.99 -6.43 -13.42
C LEU A 470 19.47 -5.01 -13.26
N LEU A 471 18.54 -4.82 -12.33
CA LEU A 471 18.07 -3.52 -11.86
C LEU A 471 18.38 -3.42 -10.37
N GLY A 472 19.07 -2.37 -9.95
CA GLY A 472 19.27 -2.05 -8.55
C GLY A 472 18.83 -0.62 -8.27
N GLU A 473 18.28 -0.37 -7.09
CA GLU A 473 17.94 0.96 -6.60
C GLU A 473 18.31 1.11 -5.12
N LEU A 474 19.15 2.09 -4.83
CA LEU A 474 19.43 2.57 -3.48
C LEU A 474 18.47 3.74 -3.19
N TYR A 475 17.86 3.73 -2.02
CA TYR A 475 17.05 4.85 -1.54
C TYR A 475 17.56 5.36 -0.19
N TYR A 476 17.31 6.64 0.05
CA TYR A 476 17.65 7.37 1.26
C TYR A 476 16.53 8.32 1.65
N SER A 477 16.28 8.47 2.95
CA SER A 477 15.47 9.56 3.51
C SER A 477 16.12 10.18 4.74
N ASN A 478 15.87 11.48 4.94
CA ASN A 478 16.35 12.25 6.06
C ASN A 478 15.28 13.19 6.60
N LEU A 479 15.16 13.28 7.93
CA LEU A 479 14.42 14.33 8.60
C LEU A 479 15.30 15.58 8.76
N LEU A 480 14.94 16.65 8.06
CA LEU A 480 15.67 17.92 8.10
C LEU A 480 15.22 18.76 9.29
N SER A 481 13.91 18.88 9.48
CA SER A 481 13.26 19.63 10.57
C SER A 481 11.97 18.91 10.99
N LEU A 482 11.58 19.10 12.25
CA LEU A 482 10.30 18.65 12.81
C LEU A 482 9.50 19.90 13.20
N ASP A 483 8.26 19.97 12.77
CA ASP A 483 7.38 21.09 13.11
C ASP A 483 6.95 21.01 14.57
N ASP A 484 6.72 22.17 15.21
CA ASP A 484 6.32 22.21 16.63
C ASP A 484 4.88 21.74 16.87
N HIS A 485 4.01 21.90 15.88
CA HIS A 485 2.61 21.45 15.97
C HIS A 485 2.56 19.92 15.94
N ASN A 486 1.81 19.32 16.86
CA ASN A 486 1.67 17.87 17.00
C ASN A 486 2.98 17.06 17.10
N LYS A 487 4.13 17.69 17.40
CA LYS A 487 5.43 17.00 17.43
C LYS A 487 5.48 15.78 18.34
N ALA A 488 4.74 15.80 19.46
CA ALA A 488 4.66 14.69 20.40
C ALA A 488 4.06 13.40 19.79
N LEU A 489 3.38 13.53 18.64
CA LEU A 489 2.88 12.38 17.89
C LEU A 489 3.98 11.69 17.08
N TYR A 490 5.10 12.36 16.79
CA TYR A 490 6.17 11.76 15.98
C TYR A 490 6.80 10.59 16.74
N LYS A 491 6.83 9.41 16.11
CA LYS A 491 7.43 8.20 16.70
C LYS A 491 8.94 8.36 16.99
N GLY A 492 9.62 9.38 16.45
CA GLY A 492 11.02 9.64 16.77
C GLY A 492 11.25 10.26 18.15
N GLU A 493 10.19 10.75 18.82
CA GLU A 493 10.27 11.33 20.16
C GLU A 493 10.53 10.27 21.25
N ASP A 494 11.01 10.72 22.41
CA ASP A 494 11.39 9.85 23.55
C ASP A 494 10.24 9.07 24.17
N SER A 495 9.01 9.51 23.93
CA SER A 495 7.79 8.81 24.36
C SER A 495 7.62 7.46 23.66
N TYR A 496 8.12 7.33 22.42
CA TYR A 496 8.05 6.09 21.67
C TYR A 496 9.28 5.21 21.89
N THR A 497 9.05 3.92 22.08
CA THR A 497 10.05 2.91 22.48
C THR A 497 10.03 1.66 21.61
N GLY A 498 9.20 1.63 20.55
CA GLY A 498 9.16 0.53 19.59
C GLY A 498 10.46 0.36 18.80
N ILE A 499 10.68 -0.85 18.30
CA ILE A 499 11.87 -1.16 17.49
C ILE A 499 11.88 -0.43 16.13
N ASP A 500 10.72 0.02 15.67
CA ASP A 500 10.49 0.89 14.51
C ASP A 500 10.55 2.39 14.85
N LYS A 501 11.17 2.77 15.96
CA LYS A 501 11.43 4.18 16.28
C LYS A 501 12.24 4.83 15.15
N PRO A 502 11.67 5.83 14.43
CA PRO A 502 12.36 6.49 13.33
C PRO A 502 13.69 7.09 13.76
N THR A 503 14.68 6.94 12.89
CA THR A 503 15.96 7.65 13.00
C THR A 503 15.95 8.86 12.08
N ARG A 504 16.93 9.75 12.27
CA ARG A 504 17.05 10.91 11.39
C ARG A 504 17.28 10.51 9.93
N ASP A 505 18.07 9.47 9.71
CA ASP A 505 18.46 8.96 8.39
C ASP A 505 17.95 7.53 8.20
N ASN A 506 17.58 7.17 6.98
CA ASN A 506 17.27 5.80 6.59
C ASN A 506 17.83 5.48 5.21
N TRP A 507 18.28 4.23 5.03
CA TRP A 507 18.85 3.68 3.81
C TRP A 507 18.24 2.33 3.51
N GLY A 508 17.97 2.06 2.23
CA GLY A 508 17.62 0.73 1.77
C GLY A 508 17.95 0.48 0.32
N LEU A 509 17.86 -0.79 -0.07
CA LEU A 509 18.27 -1.31 -1.36
C LEU A 509 17.21 -2.26 -1.90
N ALA A 510 16.83 -2.05 -3.15
CA ALA A 510 16.02 -3.00 -3.91
C ALA A 510 16.83 -3.51 -5.12
N VAL A 511 16.83 -4.82 -5.35
CA VAL A 511 17.54 -5.44 -6.48
C VAL A 511 16.64 -6.46 -7.14
N ASN A 512 16.52 -6.38 -8.46
CA ASN A 512 15.91 -7.38 -9.32
C ASN A 512 16.97 -7.94 -10.28
N PHE A 513 17.13 -9.26 -10.29
CA PHE A 513 18.03 -9.95 -11.19
C PHE A 513 17.30 -11.08 -11.89
N THR A 514 17.31 -11.08 -13.22
CA THR A 514 16.57 -12.06 -14.03
C THR A 514 17.49 -12.66 -15.09
N PRO A 515 18.12 -13.82 -14.81
CA PRO A 515 18.74 -14.68 -15.81
C PRO A 515 17.71 -15.22 -16.79
N ILE A 516 18.13 -15.41 -18.04
CA ILE A 516 17.32 -15.91 -19.16
C ILE A 516 18.11 -17.00 -19.90
N TRP A 517 17.42 -18.07 -20.26
CA TRP A 517 17.89 -19.13 -21.15
C TRP A 517 16.99 -19.18 -22.39
N TYR A 518 17.55 -18.89 -23.56
CA TYR A 518 16.81 -18.80 -24.80
C TYR A 518 16.67 -20.17 -25.46
N GLN A 519 15.50 -20.44 -26.01
CA GLN A 519 15.22 -21.62 -26.83
C GLN A 519 15.63 -22.94 -26.16
N VAL A 520 15.40 -23.08 -24.85
CA VAL A 520 15.63 -24.34 -24.13
C VAL A 520 14.83 -25.49 -24.74
N LEU A 521 13.68 -25.14 -25.33
CA LEU A 521 12.94 -25.92 -26.31
C LEU A 521 12.55 -24.98 -27.46
N PRO A 522 12.22 -25.49 -28.67
CA PRO A 522 11.75 -24.65 -29.76
C PRO A 522 10.56 -23.78 -29.35
N GLY A 523 10.73 -22.45 -29.42
CA GLY A 523 9.72 -21.49 -29.02
C GLY A 523 9.51 -21.35 -27.51
N VAL A 524 10.41 -21.86 -26.66
CA VAL A 524 10.34 -21.71 -25.20
C VAL A 524 11.62 -21.10 -24.67
N ASP A 525 11.48 -19.95 -24.03
CA ASP A 525 12.54 -19.29 -23.27
C ASP A 525 12.24 -19.45 -21.78
N MET A 526 13.26 -19.70 -20.95
CA MET A 526 13.13 -19.80 -19.50
C MET A 526 13.80 -18.62 -18.81
N SER A 527 13.30 -18.25 -17.64
CA SER A 527 13.88 -17.20 -16.81
C SER A 527 13.87 -17.57 -15.33
N MET A 528 14.72 -16.92 -14.53
CA MET A 528 14.76 -17.11 -13.08
C MET A 528 14.69 -15.74 -12.37
N PRO A 529 13.52 -15.09 -12.29
CA PRO A 529 13.42 -13.78 -11.66
C PRO A 529 13.72 -13.87 -10.15
N LEU A 530 14.69 -13.10 -9.71
CA LEU A 530 15.08 -12.94 -8.31
C LEU A 530 14.86 -11.49 -7.90
N SER A 531 14.29 -11.27 -6.71
CA SER A 531 14.12 -9.93 -6.16
C SER A 531 14.42 -9.90 -4.68
N VAL A 532 15.00 -8.80 -4.21
CA VAL A 532 15.14 -8.50 -2.78
C VAL A 532 14.90 -7.00 -2.57
N ASN A 533 14.16 -6.66 -1.52
CA ASN A 533 14.08 -5.32 -0.95
C ASN A 533 14.57 -5.43 0.48
N TRP A 534 15.51 -4.59 0.89
CA TRP A 534 16.16 -4.66 2.19
C TRP A 534 16.45 -3.26 2.73
N GLY A 535 15.93 -2.93 3.91
CA GLY A 535 16.39 -1.78 4.65
C GLY A 535 17.75 -2.02 5.29
N LEU A 536 18.73 -1.22 4.91
CA LEU A 536 20.14 -1.39 5.26
C LEU A 536 20.50 -0.73 6.58
N ALA A 537 19.96 0.47 6.84
CA ALA A 537 20.31 1.25 8.02
C ALA A 537 19.23 2.27 8.36
N GLY A 538 19.02 2.49 9.66
CA GLY A 538 18.04 3.46 10.16
C GLY A 538 16.58 3.09 9.84
N ILE A 539 15.65 3.89 10.31
CA ILE A 539 14.21 3.72 10.13
C ILE A 539 13.65 5.05 9.61
N SER A 540 12.89 5.00 8.52
CA SER A 540 12.45 6.20 7.82
C SER A 540 11.57 7.12 8.70
N PRO A 541 11.75 8.45 8.61
CA PRO A 541 10.90 9.41 9.30
C PRO A 541 9.47 9.48 8.73
N VAL A 542 9.23 8.95 7.53
CA VAL A 542 7.90 8.90 6.89
C VAL A 542 7.35 7.48 6.85
N GLN A 543 6.01 7.37 6.85
CA GLN A 543 5.29 6.10 6.77
C GLN A 543 5.69 5.31 5.52
N ALA A 544 5.78 3.98 5.66
CA ALA A 544 6.17 3.05 4.59
C ALA A 544 7.53 3.34 3.90
N GLY A 545 8.39 4.19 4.46
CA GLY A 545 9.70 4.52 3.88
C GLY A 545 10.82 3.52 4.18
N GLY A 546 10.50 2.37 4.74
CA GLY A 546 11.48 1.32 5.05
C GLY A 546 12.17 1.47 6.40
N ALA A 547 12.78 0.37 6.83
CA ALA A 547 13.42 0.23 8.13
C ALA A 547 14.54 -0.81 8.07
N LYS A 548 15.57 -0.64 8.89
CA LYS A 548 16.71 -1.56 8.96
C LYS A 548 16.25 -3.00 9.24
N ASP A 549 17.01 -3.94 8.71
CA ASP A 549 16.88 -5.38 9.02
C ASP A 549 15.48 -5.96 8.72
N THR A 550 14.71 -5.31 7.83
CA THR A 550 13.44 -5.81 7.30
C THR A 550 13.34 -5.62 5.80
N GLY A 551 12.50 -6.45 5.18
CA GLY A 551 12.34 -6.45 3.74
C GLY A 551 11.51 -7.62 3.24
N SER A 552 11.66 -7.88 1.95
CA SER A 552 11.04 -9.03 1.29
C SER A 552 11.95 -9.56 0.20
N TYR A 553 11.76 -10.83 -0.14
CA TYR A 553 12.50 -11.47 -1.21
C TYR A 553 11.59 -12.38 -2.01
N ALA A 554 12.01 -12.65 -3.25
CA ALA A 554 11.33 -13.63 -4.07
C ALA A 554 12.29 -14.36 -4.99
N VAL A 555 11.94 -15.62 -5.24
CA VAL A 555 12.66 -16.52 -6.14
C VAL A 555 11.63 -17.14 -7.07
N GLY A 556 11.81 -16.95 -8.37
CA GLY A 556 10.90 -17.49 -9.38
C GLY A 556 11.59 -18.31 -10.45
N LEU A 557 10.78 -19.12 -11.14
CA LEU A 557 11.11 -19.82 -12.36
C LEU A 557 10.01 -19.53 -13.39
N GLY A 558 10.38 -18.89 -14.48
CA GLY A 558 9.48 -18.47 -15.55
C GLY A 558 9.72 -19.23 -16.85
N ALA A 559 8.69 -19.33 -17.67
CA ALA A 559 8.74 -19.81 -19.04
C ALA A 559 7.86 -18.94 -19.95
N THR A 560 8.44 -18.48 -21.05
CA THR A 560 7.75 -17.75 -22.12
C THR A 560 7.64 -18.66 -23.33
N LEU A 561 6.41 -18.99 -23.73
CA LEU A 561 6.11 -19.86 -24.86
C LEU A 561 5.63 -19.01 -26.03
N TYR A 562 6.34 -19.11 -27.16
CA TYR A 562 6.09 -18.41 -28.43
C TYR A 562 5.95 -16.89 -28.29
N ASN A 563 6.57 -16.29 -27.27
CA ASN A 563 6.42 -14.87 -26.91
C ASN A 563 4.96 -14.43 -26.70
N GLN A 564 4.08 -15.34 -26.31
CA GLN A 564 2.66 -15.09 -26.14
C GLN A 564 2.12 -15.59 -24.80
N TYR A 565 2.54 -16.77 -24.37
CA TYR A 565 2.08 -17.38 -23.12
C TYR A 565 3.19 -17.34 -22.07
N PHE A 566 2.89 -16.78 -20.91
CA PHE A 566 3.82 -16.63 -19.80
C PHE A 566 3.37 -17.52 -18.65
N VAL A 567 4.30 -18.31 -18.11
CA VAL A 567 4.10 -19.20 -16.96
C VAL A 567 5.16 -18.90 -15.93
N ASP A 568 4.76 -18.54 -14.72
CA ASP A 568 5.70 -18.24 -13.62
C ASP A 568 5.34 -19.06 -12.38
N LEU A 569 6.34 -19.68 -11.77
CA LEU A 569 6.27 -20.25 -10.43
C LEU A 569 7.16 -19.40 -9.52
N LYS A 570 6.58 -18.71 -8.53
CA LYS A 570 7.29 -17.74 -7.69
C LYS A 570 7.04 -18.00 -6.20
N TYR A 571 8.11 -18.16 -5.44
CA TYR A 571 8.07 -18.09 -3.98
C TYR A 571 8.32 -16.65 -3.54
N VAL A 572 7.49 -16.13 -2.65
CA VAL A 572 7.58 -14.78 -2.09
C VAL A 572 7.50 -14.88 -0.58
N ASP A 573 8.38 -14.17 0.11
CA ASP A 573 8.42 -14.15 1.56
C ASP A 573 9.02 -12.84 2.07
N SER A 574 8.78 -12.55 3.35
CA SER A 574 9.23 -11.34 4.03
C SER A 574 10.12 -11.67 5.21
N PHE A 575 10.85 -10.68 5.69
CA PHE A 575 11.66 -10.83 6.89
C PHE A 575 11.66 -9.53 7.69
N GLY A 576 11.87 -9.64 8.98
CA GLY A 576 12.11 -8.50 9.85
C GLY A 576 12.41 -8.90 11.27
N GLU A 577 12.38 -7.91 12.16
CA GLU A 577 12.50 -8.12 13.59
C GLU A 577 11.17 -7.73 14.25
N SER A 578 10.83 -8.43 15.32
CA SER A 578 9.64 -8.16 16.12
C SER A 578 10.03 -8.13 17.60
N ALA A 579 9.39 -7.24 18.36
CA ALA A 579 9.53 -7.17 19.81
C ALA A 579 8.37 -7.91 20.46
N GLU A 580 8.66 -8.88 21.31
CA GLU A 580 7.64 -9.63 22.04
C GLU A 580 7.00 -8.77 23.14
N CYS A 581 5.70 -8.98 23.37
CA CYS A 581 4.99 -8.44 24.52
C CYS A 581 4.82 -9.56 25.55
N ASN A 582 5.70 -9.62 26.56
CA ASN A 582 5.61 -10.58 27.65
C ASN A 582 4.77 -10.03 28.81
N ASP A 583 5.07 -8.80 29.23
CA ASP A 583 4.27 -8.04 30.18
C ASP A 583 3.50 -6.94 29.44
N GLY A 584 2.19 -7.13 29.31
CA GLY A 584 1.30 -6.16 28.68
C GLY A 584 1.26 -4.78 29.35
N ALA A 585 1.91 -4.61 30.51
CA ALA A 585 1.99 -3.38 31.30
C ALA A 585 3.26 -2.55 31.06
N GLU A 586 4.33 -3.18 30.58
CA GLU A 586 5.67 -2.60 30.53
C GLU A 586 6.28 -2.68 29.12
N ASP A 587 5.92 -3.71 28.33
CA ASP A 587 6.56 -3.99 27.04
C ASP A 587 5.94 -3.20 25.86
N GLY A 588 4.93 -2.35 26.10
CA GLY A 588 4.33 -1.57 25.02
C GLY A 588 5.27 -0.50 24.44
N THR A 589 4.85 0.13 23.35
CA THR A 589 5.73 1.01 22.58
C THR A 589 5.45 2.49 22.73
N THR A 590 4.24 2.85 23.14
CA THR A 590 3.83 4.23 23.40
C THR A 590 3.00 4.31 24.68
N PRO A 591 3.08 5.41 25.45
CA PRO A 591 2.21 5.66 26.57
C PRO A 591 0.73 5.60 26.14
N ASN A 592 -0.03 4.68 26.73
CA ASN A 592 -1.43 4.51 26.39
C ASN A 592 -2.28 5.57 27.09
N ALA A 593 -2.87 6.50 26.33
CA ALA A 593 -3.77 7.54 26.85
C ALA A 593 -4.98 6.98 27.60
N LEU A 594 -5.39 5.74 27.29
CA LEU A 594 -6.49 5.04 27.94
C LEU A 594 -6.04 4.05 29.02
N ASP A 595 -4.76 3.96 29.37
CA ASP A 595 -4.31 3.29 30.60
C ASP A 595 -4.43 4.25 31.78
N GLY A 596 -4.88 3.77 32.95
CA GLY A 596 -5.04 4.63 34.15
C GLY A 596 -3.74 5.29 34.64
N ALA A 597 -2.59 4.67 34.35
CA ALA A 597 -1.26 5.12 34.77
C ALA A 597 -0.39 5.64 33.60
N GLN A 598 -0.94 5.76 32.39
CA GLN A 598 -0.21 6.19 31.18
C GLN A 598 1.00 5.30 30.87
N ARG A 599 0.89 4.00 31.18
CA ARG A 599 1.96 3.04 30.92
C ARG A 599 2.06 2.71 29.43
N ASN A 600 3.22 2.18 29.05
CA ASN A 600 3.42 1.60 27.73
C ASN A 600 2.85 0.19 27.73
N THR A 601 1.68 0.02 27.11
CA THR A 601 0.91 -1.22 27.21
C THR A 601 0.79 -1.96 25.89
N CYS A 602 0.68 -3.29 25.95
CA CYS A 602 0.48 -4.16 24.78
C CYS A 602 -0.38 -5.39 25.13
N TYR A 603 -0.48 -6.33 24.18
CA TYR A 603 -1.20 -7.59 24.31
C TYR A 603 -0.24 -8.72 24.64
N ALA A 604 -0.21 -9.14 25.91
CA ALA A 604 0.71 -10.15 26.39
C ALA A 604 0.54 -11.47 25.63
N GLY A 605 1.65 -12.07 25.22
CA GLY A 605 1.71 -13.26 24.37
C GLY A 605 1.82 -12.96 22.86
N GLY A 606 1.59 -11.72 22.45
CA GLY A 606 1.79 -11.25 21.08
C GLY A 606 3.04 -10.39 20.91
N TYR A 607 2.98 -9.46 19.94
CA TYR A 607 4.03 -8.52 19.64
C TYR A 607 3.70 -7.09 20.14
N ALA A 608 4.73 -6.36 20.53
CA ALA A 608 4.67 -4.96 20.94
C ALA A 608 4.98 -3.98 19.80
N SER A 609 5.92 -4.34 18.92
CA SER A 609 6.27 -3.61 17.69
C SER A 609 6.89 -4.54 16.66
N PHE A 610 6.89 -4.08 15.43
CA PHE A 610 7.48 -4.71 14.26
C PHE A 610 8.48 -3.72 13.65
N SER A 611 9.63 -4.17 13.15
CA SER A 611 10.63 -3.27 12.57
C SER A 611 10.14 -2.63 11.26
N GLY A 612 9.13 -3.17 10.61
CA GLY A 612 8.46 -2.57 9.45
C GLY A 612 7.44 -3.53 8.83
N GLY A 613 6.99 -3.23 7.61
CA GLY A 613 5.99 -4.06 6.92
C GLY A 613 6.43 -5.51 6.70
N GLY A 614 7.72 -5.75 6.43
CA GLY A 614 8.23 -7.11 6.22
C GLY A 614 8.10 -8.00 7.47
N ALA A 615 8.34 -7.43 8.66
CA ALA A 615 8.16 -8.13 9.93
C ALA A 615 6.68 -8.51 10.20
N THR A 616 5.72 -7.70 9.73
CA THR A 616 4.29 -8.01 9.93
C THR A 616 3.76 -9.15 9.05
N THR A 617 4.54 -9.58 8.06
CA THR A 617 4.17 -10.63 7.11
C THR A 617 5.26 -11.70 6.98
N GLU A 618 6.14 -11.80 7.98
CA GLU A 618 7.29 -12.73 7.97
C GLU A 618 6.88 -14.20 8.06
N ASP A 619 5.67 -14.50 8.56
CA ASP A 619 5.11 -15.84 8.61
C ASP A 619 4.20 -16.13 7.39
N ARG A 620 4.18 -15.24 6.40
CA ARG A 620 3.26 -15.29 5.24
C ARG A 620 3.97 -15.68 3.95
N GLY A 621 5.00 -16.53 4.03
CA GLY A 621 5.65 -17.10 2.86
C GLY A 621 4.64 -17.85 1.98
N ALA A 622 4.63 -17.56 0.68
CA ALA A 622 3.66 -18.12 -0.25
C ALA A 622 4.27 -18.50 -1.61
N LEU A 623 3.72 -19.57 -2.21
CA LEU A 623 4.09 -20.05 -3.54
C LEU A 623 2.96 -19.76 -4.52
N TYR A 624 3.30 -19.08 -5.62
CA TYR A 624 2.37 -18.65 -6.67
C TYR A 624 2.68 -19.32 -8.00
N LEU A 625 1.63 -19.82 -8.66
CA LEU A 625 1.62 -20.14 -10.07
C LEU A 625 0.82 -19.07 -10.82
N THR A 626 1.47 -18.39 -11.75
CA THR A 626 0.88 -17.38 -12.63
C THR A 626 0.86 -17.88 -14.06
N LEU A 627 -0.28 -17.77 -14.74
CA LEU A 627 -0.42 -17.96 -16.18
C LEU A 627 -0.92 -16.65 -16.77
N LYS A 628 -0.29 -16.15 -17.82
CA LYS A 628 -0.66 -14.88 -18.46
C LYS A 628 -0.55 -14.98 -19.98
N THR A 629 -1.46 -14.30 -20.67
CA THR A 629 -1.42 -14.16 -22.13
C THR A 629 -2.05 -12.84 -22.55
N THR A 630 -1.55 -12.27 -23.64
CA THR A 630 -2.09 -11.05 -24.25
C THR A 630 -2.51 -11.34 -25.68
N TYR A 631 -3.66 -10.79 -26.04
CA TYR A 631 -4.31 -10.88 -27.34
C TYR A 631 -5.27 -9.72 -27.56
#